data_AF-A0A0R3N6P1-F1
#
_entry.id   AF-A0A0R3N6P1-F1
#
_cell.length_a   1.000
_cell.length_b   1.000
_cell.length_c   1.000
_cell.angle_alpha   90.00
_cell.angle_beta   90.00
_cell.angle_gamma   90.00
#
_symmetry.space_group_name_H-M   'P 1'
#
loop_
_entity.id
_entity.type
_entity.pdbx_description
1 polymer ?
#
loop_
_entity_poly.entity_id
_entity_poly.type
_entity_poly.pdbx_seq_one_letter_code
_entity_poly.pdbx_strand_id
1 'polypeptide(L)' 'MWRAYTSLGFLEYSFIETVEAMHPFHIIRAAGGALFLIGSLIMVYNLWMTVRAGGAELATELGLQAAQ' A
#
# COMPACT_ATOMS: atom_id res chain seq x y z
N MET A 1 12.94 -25.75 -2.42
CA MET A 1 13.08 -25.92 -0.95
C MET A 1 12.09 -26.97 -0.42
N TRP A 2 10.77 -26.76 -0.45
CA TRP A 2 9.79 -27.68 0.18
C TRP A 2 9.56 -29.04 -0.49
N ARG A 3 10.11 -29.25 -1.70
CA ARG A 3 10.05 -30.52 -2.44
C ARG A 3 11.41 -30.88 -3.04
N ALA A 4 12.47 -30.34 -2.47
CA ALA A 4 13.83 -30.67 -2.85
C ALA A 4 14.25 -31.89 -2.02
N TYR A 5 14.69 -32.94 -2.71
CA TYR A 5 15.07 -34.20 -2.10
C TYR A 5 16.52 -34.52 -2.46
N THR A 6 17.27 -35.01 -1.49
CA THR A 6 18.62 -35.52 -1.72
C THR A 6 18.58 -36.81 -2.54
N SER A 7 19.72 -37.26 -3.05
CA SER A 7 19.84 -38.53 -3.80
C SER A 7 19.38 -39.77 -3.01
N LEU A 8 19.27 -39.65 -1.68
CA LEU A 8 18.81 -40.69 -0.77
C LEU A 8 17.33 -40.54 -0.36
N GLY A 9 16.62 -39.53 -0.90
CA GLY A 9 15.18 -39.31 -0.67
C GLY A 9 14.83 -38.49 0.58
N PHE A 10 15.81 -37.92 1.29
CA PHE A 10 15.55 -37.00 2.41
C PHE A 10 15.21 -35.59 1.91
N LEU A 11 14.44 -34.80 2.66
CA LEU A 11 14.26 -33.39 2.35
C LEU A 11 15.59 -32.64 2.46
N GLU A 12 15.93 -31.91 1.41
CA GLU A 12 17.20 -31.18 1.29
C GLU A 12 17.24 -29.91 2.14
N TYR A 13 16.09 -29.28 2.38
CA TYR A 13 15.97 -28.07 3.21
C TYR A 13 14.96 -28.26 4.32
N SER A 14 15.29 -27.75 5.50
CA SER A 14 14.39 -27.59 6.62
C SER A 14 13.40 -26.45 6.40
N PHE A 15 12.33 -26.44 7.21
CA PHE A 15 11.34 -25.37 7.17
C PHE A 15 11.95 -24.01 7.51
N ILE A 16 12.83 -23.94 8.52
CA ILE A 16 13.48 -22.71 8.98
C ILE A 16 14.35 -22.11 7.89
N GLU A 17 15.17 -22.91 7.21
CA GLU A 17 16.01 -22.43 6.10
C GLU A 17 15.19 -21.81 4.97
N THR A 18 13.99 -22.36 4.71
CA THR A 18 13.10 -21.76 3.72
C THR A 18 12.52 -20.43 4.21
N VAL A 19 12.12 -20.35 5.49
CA VAL A 19 11.60 -19.11 6.07
C VAL A 19 12.66 -18.00 6.05
N GLU A 20 13.90 -18.34 6.41
CA GLU A 20 15.03 -17.41 6.39
C GLU A 20 15.33 -16.92 4.98
N ALA A 21 15.39 -17.82 4.00
CA ALA A 21 15.58 -17.46 2.59
C ALA A 21 14.46 -16.55 2.05
N MET A 22 13.24 -16.65 2.60
CA MET A 22 12.11 -15.83 2.19
C MET A 22 12.08 -14.44 2.85
N HIS A 23 12.84 -14.20 3.92
CA HIS A 23 12.81 -12.95 4.67
C HIS A 23 13.09 -11.69 3.81
N PRO A 24 14.09 -11.66 2.91
CA PRO A 24 14.36 -10.50 2.06
C PRO A 24 13.17 -10.13 1.16
N PHE A 25 12.45 -11.12 0.63
CA PHE A 25 11.27 -10.87 -0.21
C PHE A 25 10.12 -10.24 0.57
N HIS A 26 9.96 -10.59 1.85
CA HIS A 26 8.97 -9.97 2.73
C HIS A 26 9.30 -8.50 2.99
N ILE A 27 10.59 -8.16 3.15
CA ILE A 27 11.04 -6.78 3.30
C ILE A 27 10.72 -5.97 2.04
N ILE A 28 11.10 -6.47 0.86
CA ILE A 28 10.85 -5.78 -0.41
C ILE A 28 9.35 -5.58 -0.62
N ARG A 29 8.54 -6.60 -0.31
CA ARG A 29 7.08 -6.51 -0.41
C ARG A 29 6.50 -5.49 0.56
N ALA A 30 6.97 -5.44 1.80
CA ALA A 30 6.55 -4.44 2.77
C ALA A 30 6.95 -3.02 2.34
N ALA A 31 8.17 -2.84 1.82
CA ALA A 31 8.64 -1.56 1.30
C ALA A 31 7.79 -1.09 0.10
N GLY A 32 7.52 -1.98 -0.86
CA GLY A 32 6.64 -1.66 -2.00
C GLY A 32 5.22 -1.31 -1.56
N GLY A 33 4.66 -2.07 -0.61
CA GLY A 33 3.36 -1.78 -0.01
C GLY A 33 3.33 -0.43 0.73
N ALA A 34 4.40 -0.07 1.43
CA ALA A 34 4.52 1.21 2.11
C ALA A 34 4.53 2.38 1.13
N LEU A 35 5.25 2.27 0.01
CA LEU A 35 5.24 3.29 -1.05
C LEU A 35 3.84 3.47 -1.66
N PHE A 36 3.14 2.36 -1.93
CA PHE A 36 1.76 2.40 -2.42
C PHE A 36 0.81 3.08 -1.40
N LEU A 37 0.95 2.74 -0.12
CA LEU A 37 0.14 3.33 0.95
C LEU A 37 0.40 4.83 1.06
N ILE A 38 1.66 5.26 1.04
CA ILE A 38 2.04 6.68 1.05
C ILE A 38 1.40 7.42 -0.13
N GLY A 39 1.50 6.87 -1.35
CA GLY A 39 0.87 7.46 -2.54
C GLY A 39 -0.66 7.56 -2.40
N SER A 40 -1.29 6.53 -1.83
CA SER A 40 -2.73 6.53 -1.56
C SER A 40 -3.14 7.60 -0.54
N LEU A 41 -2.35 7.81 0.51
CA LEU A 41 -2.59 8.87 1.49
C LEU A 41 -2.47 10.27 0.87
N ILE A 42 -1.49 10.48 -0.01
CA ILE A 42 -1.35 11.73 -0.79
C ILE A 42 -2.60 11.94 -1.67
N MET A 43 -3.08 10.89 -2.35
CA MET A 43 -4.31 10.97 -3.14
C MET A 43 -5.51 11.36 -2.29
N VAL A 44 -5.71 10.72 -1.13
CA VAL A 44 -6.80 11.06 -0.20
C VAL A 44 -6.71 12.53 0.23
N TYR A 45 -5.51 13.00 0.57
CA TYR A 45 -5.29 14.40 0.93
C TYR A 45 -5.63 15.36 -0.21
N ASN A 46 -5.17 15.08 -1.42
CA ASN A 46 -5.46 15.91 -2.59
C ASN A 46 -6.96 15.99 -2.87
N LEU A 47 -7.66 14.84 -2.87
CA LEU A 47 -9.11 14.79 -3.07
C LEU A 47 -9.85 15.58 -1.97
N TRP A 48 -9.44 15.41 -0.72
CA TRP A 48 -10.04 16.14 0.40
C TRP A 48 -9.87 17.66 0.26
N MET A 49 -8.68 18.11 -0.15
CA MET A 49 -8.43 19.52 -0.44
C MET A 49 -9.29 20.03 -1.60
N THR A 50 -9.42 19.27 -2.70
CA THR A 50 -10.29 19.62 -3.83
C THR A 50 -11.75 19.75 -3.42
N VAL A 51 -12.28 18.80 -2.65
CA VAL A 51 -13.67 18.85 -2.17
C VAL A 51 -13.91 20.07 -1.29
N ARG A 52 -12.95 20.41 -0.41
CA ARG A 52 -13.06 21.58 0.48
C ARG A 52 -12.96 22.91 -0.27
N ALA A 53 -12.09 23.01 -1.27
CA ALA A 53 -11.93 24.20 -2.08
C ALA A 53 -13.15 24.44 -2.98
N GLY A 54 -13.66 23.40 -3.64
CA GLY A 54 -14.81 23.50 -4.53
C GLY A 54 -16.10 23.93 -3.80
N GLY A 55 -16.30 23.57 -2.54
CA GLY A 55 -17.46 24.01 -1.77
C GLY A 55 -17.53 25.53 -1.54
N ALA A 56 -16.40 26.21 -1.44
CA ALA A 56 -16.34 27.67 -1.25
C ALA A 56 -16.58 28.42 -2.59
N GLU A 57 -16.05 27.87 -3.68
CA GLU A 57 -16.16 28.46 -5.02
C GLU A 57 -17.55 28.23 -5.61
N LEU A 58 -18.14 27.03 -5.47
CA LEU A 58 -19.50 26.74 -5.91
C LEU A 58 -20.55 27.57 -5.15
N ALA A 59 -20.35 27.84 -3.85
CA ALA A 59 -21.24 28.72 -3.09
C ALA A 59 -21.18 30.19 -3.56
N THR A 60 -20.00 30.62 -4.02
CA THR A 60 -19.78 31.94 -4.59
C THR A 60 -20.38 32.05 -6.01
N GLU A 61 -20.17 31.04 -6.86
CA GLU A 61 -20.71 30.99 -8.23
C GLU A 61 -22.22 30.76 -8.29
N LEU A 62 -22.78 29.96 -7.37
CA LEU A 62 -24.23 29.76 -7.26
C LEU A 62 -24.96 30.99 -6.70
N GLY A 63 -24.25 32.08 -6.41
CA GLY A 63 -24.87 33.31 -5.93
C GLY A 63 -25.67 33.10 -4.65
N LEU A 64 -25.33 32.09 -3.85
CA LEU A 64 -25.79 31.94 -2.47
C LEU A 64 -25.03 32.95 -1.60
N GLN A 65 -25.11 34.23 -2.00
CA GLN A 65 -24.95 35.35 -1.11
C GLN A 65 -25.93 35.13 0.03
N ALA A 66 -25.42 35.15 1.25
CA ALA A 66 -26.21 35.33 2.46
C ALA A 66 -27.51 34.49 2.48
N ALA A 67 -27.46 33.34 3.14
CA ALA A 67 -28.61 32.96 3.96
C ALA A 67 -28.78 34.02 5.07
N GLN A 68 -29.32 35.18 4.67
CA GLN A 68 -30.32 35.90 5.43
C GLN A 68 -31.64 35.13 5.35
#